data_AF-A0A7V2MQZ3-F1
#
_entry.id   AF-A0A7V2MQZ3-F1
#
_cell.length_a   1.000
_cell.length_b   1.000
_cell.length_c   1.000
_cell.angle_alpha   90.00
_cell.angle_beta   90.00
_cell.angle_gamma   90.00
#
_symmetry.space_group_name_H-M   'P 1'
#
loop_
_entity.id
_entity.type
_entity.pdbx_description
1 polymer ?
#
loop_
_entity_poly.entity_id
_entity_poly.type
_entity_poly.pdbx_seq_one_letter_code
_entity_poly.pdbx_strand_id
1 'polypeptide(L)'
;MKIELNLQTRDRVFRHSSAGGKFQRIYAFIGDSLIDLYLRQKLFQIYFDDLKYASIERGILASKRSLSYISKELSLHEELIYSGNINFSDYLLATIFEAYCCGIYFDYGFEKLFKFLESVLWSKREFLLSNFDDFVSKLKREYPSSKIKIEKIENEYKISLFIDSNLIFEIRHKNKEEGKYEIAKKFYLENTLSNK
;
A
#
# COMPACT_ATOMS: atom_id res chain seq x y z
N MET A 1 15.93 6.18 -5.84
CA MET A 1 17.29 5.67 -6.03
C MET A 1 17.28 4.16 -5.78
N LYS A 2 17.78 3.36 -6.73
CA LYS A 2 17.92 1.90 -6.58
C LYS A 2 19.29 1.58 -5.98
N ILE A 3 19.34 0.60 -5.08
CA ILE A 3 20.56 0.08 -4.46
C ILE A 3 20.97 -1.20 -5.18
N GLU A 4 22.23 -1.27 -5.61
CA GLU A 4 22.78 -2.50 -6.17
C GLU A 4 22.89 -3.56 -5.08
N LEU A 5 22.54 -4.81 -5.39
CA LEU A 5 22.69 -5.96 -4.50
C LEU A 5 23.83 -6.84 -4.99
N ASN A 6 24.51 -7.52 -4.08
CA ASN A 6 25.47 -8.54 -4.47
C ASN A 6 24.79 -9.65 -5.28
N LEU A 7 25.56 -10.38 -6.11
CA LEU A 7 25.00 -11.35 -7.05
C LEU A 7 24.15 -12.44 -6.38
N GLN A 8 24.56 -12.93 -5.22
CA GLN A 8 23.85 -13.98 -4.51
C GLN A 8 22.52 -13.45 -3.94
N THR A 9 22.54 -12.28 -3.32
CA THR A 9 21.35 -11.63 -2.77
C THR A 9 20.39 -11.25 -3.90
N ARG A 10 20.91 -10.70 -5.00
CA ARG A 10 20.14 -10.37 -6.20
C ARG A 10 19.41 -11.61 -6.74
N ASP A 11 20.10 -12.74 -6.86
CA ASP A 11 19.47 -14.00 -7.31
C ASP A 11 18.33 -14.42 -6.37
N ARG A 12 18.56 -14.36 -5.05
CA ARG A 12 17.56 -14.72 -4.04
C ARG A 12 16.32 -13.82 -4.07
N VAL A 13 16.50 -12.52 -4.35
CA VAL A 13 15.41 -11.54 -4.44
C VAL A 13 14.62 -11.70 -5.74
N PHE A 14 15.31 -11.79 -6.87
CA PHE A 14 14.68 -11.64 -8.18
C PHE A 14 14.40 -12.95 -8.90
N ARG A 15 14.90 -14.10 -8.43
CA ARG A 15 14.52 -15.39 -9.03
C ARG A 15 13.15 -15.83 -8.54
N HIS A 16 12.18 -15.80 -9.45
CA HIS A 16 10.84 -16.31 -9.22
C HIS A 16 10.83 -17.85 -9.13
N SER A 17 9.84 -18.42 -8.46
CA SER A 17 9.72 -19.88 -8.30
C SER A 17 9.55 -20.62 -9.63
N SER A 18 8.97 -19.99 -10.65
CA SER A 18 8.89 -20.57 -12.00
C SER A 18 10.27 -20.81 -12.63
N ALA A 19 11.27 -19.98 -12.29
CA ALA A 19 12.67 -20.18 -12.70
C ALA A 19 13.52 -20.92 -11.65
N GLY A 20 12.87 -21.70 -10.77
CA GLY A 20 13.55 -22.47 -9.72
C GLY A 20 13.95 -21.67 -8.48
N GLY A 21 13.47 -20.44 -8.33
CA GLY A 21 13.72 -19.61 -7.16
C GLY A 21 13.08 -20.15 -5.87
N LYS A 22 13.86 -20.22 -4.80
CA LYS A 22 13.41 -20.73 -3.48
C LYS A 22 13.32 -19.67 -2.40
N PHE A 23 14.00 -18.54 -2.59
CA PHE A 23 14.26 -17.58 -1.52
C PHE A 23 13.38 -16.33 -1.57
N GLN A 24 12.85 -15.93 -2.73
CA GLN A 24 12.11 -14.67 -2.87
C GLN A 24 11.00 -14.51 -1.83
N ARG A 25 10.19 -15.54 -1.60
CA ARG A 25 9.11 -15.49 -0.60
C ARG A 25 9.62 -15.46 0.84
N ILE A 26 10.75 -16.12 1.13
CA ILE A 26 11.39 -16.09 2.44
C ILE A 26 11.95 -14.69 2.70
N TYR A 27 12.59 -14.09 1.68
CA TYR A 27 13.11 -12.73 1.74
C TYR A 27 11.97 -11.73 1.92
N ALA A 28 10.87 -11.88 1.19
CA ALA A 28 9.69 -11.05 1.34
C ALA A 28 9.10 -11.13 2.75
N PHE A 29 8.97 -12.33 3.32
CA PHE A 29 8.50 -12.51 4.70
C PHE A 29 9.33 -11.74 5.73
N ILE A 30 10.66 -11.79 5.61
CA ILE A 30 11.55 -11.00 6.49
C ILE A 30 11.45 -9.50 6.16
N GLY A 31 11.38 -9.16 4.87
CA GLY A 31 11.28 -7.80 4.36
C GLY A 31 10.05 -7.06 4.85
N ASP A 32 8.89 -7.72 4.89
CA ASP A 32 7.65 -7.18 5.47
C ASP A 32 7.86 -6.74 6.92
N SER A 33 8.51 -7.59 7.74
CA SER A 33 8.83 -7.24 9.13
C SER A 33 9.79 -6.06 9.25
N LEU A 34 10.77 -5.94 8.34
CA LEU A 34 11.72 -4.83 8.32
C LEU A 34 11.04 -3.51 7.93
N ILE A 35 10.14 -3.55 6.95
CA ILE A 35 9.32 -2.39 6.55
C ILE A 35 8.40 -1.99 7.70
N ASP A 36 7.75 -2.96 8.35
CA ASP A 36 6.85 -2.70 9.47
C ASP A 36 7.58 -2.07 10.66
N LEU A 37 8.80 -2.54 10.99
CA LEU A 37 9.65 -1.95 12.02
C LEU A 37 9.97 -0.48 11.71
N TYR A 38 10.42 -0.20 10.49
CA TYR A 38 10.71 1.16 10.04
C TYR A 38 9.49 2.08 10.17
N LEU A 39 8.34 1.64 9.64
CA LEU A 39 7.10 2.42 9.66
C LEU A 39 6.63 2.68 11.10
N ARG A 40 6.69 1.67 11.98
CA ARG A 40 6.33 1.85 13.40
C ARG A 40 7.23 2.85 14.09
N GLN A 41 8.55 2.82 13.85
CA GLN A 41 9.46 3.80 14.43
C GLN A 41 9.12 5.23 13.99
N LYS A 42 8.84 5.42 12.70
CA LYS A 42 8.46 6.73 12.16
C LYS A 42 7.11 7.22 12.67
N LEU A 43 6.11 6.34 12.70
CA LEU A 43 4.77 6.70 13.12
C LEU A 43 4.68 6.92 14.63
N PHE A 44 5.46 6.20 15.43
CA PHE A 44 5.53 6.44 16.88
C PHE A 44 6.11 7.82 17.22
N GLN A 45 7.05 8.32 16.42
CA GLN A 45 7.59 9.67 16.58
C GLN A 45 6.54 10.77 16.29
N ILE A 46 5.48 10.45 15.54
CA ILE A 46 4.41 11.40 15.17
C ILE A 46 3.19 11.25 16.09
N TYR A 47 2.81 10.01 16.39
CA TYR A 47 1.56 9.65 17.06
C TYR A 47 1.81 8.94 18.39
N PHE A 48 2.65 9.54 19.25
CA PHE A 48 3.08 8.93 20.52
C PHE A 48 1.89 8.45 21.38
N ASP A 49 0.81 9.24 21.44
CA ASP A 49 -0.39 8.95 22.24
C ASP A 49 -1.61 8.46 21.42
N ASP A 50 -1.50 8.39 20.08
CA ASP A 50 -2.63 8.05 19.21
C ASP A 50 -2.34 6.87 18.28
N LEU A 51 -2.32 5.69 18.89
CA LEU A 51 -2.04 4.42 18.22
C LEU A 51 -3.06 4.07 17.12
N LYS A 52 -4.25 4.68 17.14
CA LYS A 52 -5.29 4.41 16.14
C LYS A 52 -4.87 4.97 14.78
N TYR A 53 -4.43 6.22 14.71
CA TYR A 53 -3.99 6.81 13.43
C TYR A 53 -2.67 6.19 12.95
N ALA A 54 -1.73 5.90 13.85
CA ALA A 54 -0.51 5.17 13.50
C ALA A 54 -0.82 3.82 12.84
N SER A 55 -1.77 3.06 13.38
CA SER A 55 -2.16 1.76 12.81
C SER A 55 -2.77 1.88 11.41
N ILE A 56 -3.62 2.91 11.19
CA ILE A 56 -4.25 3.18 9.89
C ILE A 56 -3.19 3.53 8.85
N GLU A 57 -2.34 4.52 9.13
CA GLU A 57 -1.31 4.95 8.18
C GLU A 57 -0.33 3.84 7.85
N ARG A 58 0.14 3.11 8.87
CA ARG A 58 0.99 1.93 8.69
C ARG A 58 0.34 0.92 7.75
N GLY A 59 -0.96 0.64 7.94
CA GLY A 59 -1.73 -0.27 7.09
C GLY A 59 -1.78 0.15 5.64
N ILE A 60 -1.83 1.46 5.37
CA ILE A 60 -1.84 2.01 4.01
C ILE A 60 -0.43 1.96 3.39
N LEU A 61 0.58 2.42 4.13
CA LEU A 61 1.97 2.50 3.66
C LEU A 61 2.56 1.10 3.39
N ALA A 62 2.23 0.11 4.23
CA ALA A 62 2.63 -1.29 4.04
C ALA A 62 1.65 -2.09 3.17
N SER A 63 0.64 -1.46 2.56
CA SER A 63 -0.32 -2.19 1.74
C SER A 63 0.30 -2.68 0.44
N LYS A 64 -0.20 -3.81 -0.10
CA LYS A 64 0.21 -4.33 -1.41
C LYS A 64 0.12 -3.30 -2.54
N ARG A 65 -0.87 -2.40 -2.48
CA ARG A 65 -1.02 -1.32 -3.47
C ARG A 65 0.13 -0.33 -3.39
N SER A 66 0.43 0.17 -2.19
CA SER A 66 1.56 1.07 -1.95
C SER A 66 2.88 0.43 -2.33
N LEU A 67 3.16 -0.79 -1.86
CA LEU A 67 4.42 -1.48 -2.14
C LEU A 67 4.56 -1.87 -3.62
N SER A 68 3.47 -2.26 -4.29
CA SER A 68 3.44 -2.48 -5.75
C SER A 68 3.76 -1.21 -6.52
N TYR A 69 3.18 -0.07 -6.11
CA TYR A 69 3.45 1.22 -6.72
C TYR A 69 4.94 1.59 -6.61
N ILE A 70 5.54 1.47 -5.42
CA ILE A 70 6.98 1.74 -5.23
C ILE A 70 7.85 0.77 -6.03
N SER A 71 7.47 -0.52 -6.09
CA SER A 71 8.16 -1.54 -6.89
C SER A 71 8.20 -1.19 -8.38
N LYS A 72 7.10 -0.66 -8.91
CA LYS A 72 6.99 -0.20 -10.31
C LYS A 72 7.84 1.03 -10.55
N GLU A 73 7.80 2.03 -9.66
CA GLU A 73 8.62 3.24 -9.80
C GLU A 73 10.13 2.96 -9.79
N LEU A 74 10.55 1.90 -9.10
CA LEU A 74 11.94 1.46 -9.06
C LEU A 74 12.31 0.49 -10.18
N SER A 75 11.38 0.18 -11.10
CA SER A 75 11.56 -0.81 -12.16
C SER A 75 12.12 -2.14 -11.63
N LEU A 76 11.65 -2.61 -10.46
CA LEU A 76 12.14 -3.86 -9.88
C LEU A 76 11.69 -5.09 -10.67
N HIS A 77 10.55 -4.98 -11.33
CA HIS A 77 9.97 -6.03 -12.17
C HIS A 77 10.85 -6.36 -13.39
N GLU A 78 11.62 -5.41 -13.89
CA GLU A 78 12.56 -5.60 -15.01
C GLU A 78 13.76 -6.48 -14.62
N GLU A 79 14.04 -6.64 -13.33
CA GLU A 79 15.12 -7.52 -12.86
C GLU A 79 14.66 -8.95 -12.58
N LEU A 80 13.36 -9.20 -12.65
CA LEU A 80 12.80 -10.51 -12.30
C LEU A 80 13.32 -11.59 -13.26
N ILE A 81 13.88 -12.65 -12.70
CA ILE A 81 14.28 -13.85 -13.42
C ILE A 81 13.15 -14.86 -13.31
N TYR A 82 12.52 -15.19 -14.44
CA TYR A 82 11.37 -16.08 -14.49
C TYR A 82 11.34 -16.93 -15.76
N SER A 83 10.52 -17.98 -15.73
CA SER A 83 10.18 -18.79 -16.91
C SER A 83 8.68 -18.71 -17.19
N GLY A 84 8.32 -18.85 -18.47
CA GLY A 84 6.92 -18.81 -18.93
C GLY A 84 6.28 -17.43 -18.86
N ASN A 85 4.94 -17.40 -18.94
CA ASN A 85 4.16 -16.16 -18.79
C ASN A 85 3.94 -15.87 -17.31
N ILE A 86 4.41 -14.70 -16.86
CA ILE A 86 4.14 -14.18 -15.51
C ILE A 86 3.13 -13.04 -15.56
N ASN A 87 2.17 -13.10 -14.64
CA ASN A 87 1.32 -11.96 -14.34
C ASN A 87 1.98 -11.07 -13.27
N PHE A 88 2.37 -9.86 -13.65
CA PHE A 88 2.89 -8.83 -12.76
C PHE A 88 1.77 -8.17 -11.94
N SER A 89 1.12 -9.00 -11.11
CA SER A 89 0.09 -8.57 -10.17
C SER A 89 0.69 -7.70 -9.06
N ASP A 90 -0.16 -6.88 -8.40
CA ASP A 90 0.26 -6.10 -7.23
C ASP A 90 0.84 -6.98 -6.12
N TYR A 91 0.36 -8.22 -5.99
CA TYR A 91 0.92 -9.17 -5.04
C TYR A 91 2.38 -9.50 -5.37
N LEU A 92 2.68 -9.84 -6.62
CA LEU A 92 4.05 -10.15 -7.04
C LEU A 92 4.96 -8.93 -6.90
N LEU A 93 4.49 -7.76 -7.31
CA LEU A 93 5.28 -6.53 -7.27
C LEU A 93 5.58 -6.08 -5.84
N ALA A 94 4.60 -6.16 -4.94
CA ALA A 94 4.82 -5.93 -3.50
C ALA A 94 5.80 -6.96 -2.92
N THR A 95 5.64 -8.24 -3.25
CA THR A 95 6.54 -9.32 -2.81
C THR A 95 7.99 -9.04 -3.24
N ILE A 96 8.20 -8.58 -4.48
CA ILE A 96 9.53 -8.21 -4.98
C ILE A 96 10.10 -7.05 -4.18
N PHE A 97 9.31 -6.02 -3.87
CA PHE A 97 9.78 -4.88 -3.08
C PHE A 97 10.16 -5.28 -1.65
N GLU A 98 9.35 -6.10 -0.98
CA GLU A 98 9.65 -6.65 0.35
C GLU A 98 10.93 -7.48 0.30
N ALA A 99 11.06 -8.40 -0.67
CA ALA A 99 12.26 -9.22 -0.83
C ALA A 99 13.50 -8.35 -1.08
N TYR A 100 13.36 -7.30 -1.88
CA TYR A 100 14.44 -6.36 -2.19
C TYR A 100 14.89 -5.57 -0.96
N CYS A 101 13.95 -5.13 -0.10
CA CYS A 101 14.28 -4.51 1.19
C CYS A 101 15.08 -5.47 2.08
N CYS A 102 14.69 -6.74 2.12
CA CYS A 102 15.43 -7.78 2.83
C CYS A 102 16.84 -7.99 2.24
N GLY A 103 16.97 -7.93 0.91
CA GLY A 103 18.27 -7.98 0.25
C GLY A 103 19.19 -6.82 0.65
N ILE A 104 18.66 -5.58 0.68
CA ILE A 104 19.41 -4.41 1.14
C ILE A 104 19.87 -4.60 2.59
N TYR A 105 19.00 -5.14 3.45
CA TYR A 105 19.35 -5.44 4.83
C TYR A 105 20.48 -6.47 4.95
N PHE A 106 20.42 -7.57 4.20
CA PHE A 106 21.47 -8.59 4.27
C PHE A 106 22.81 -8.10 3.74
N ASP A 107 22.82 -7.22 2.74
CA ASP A 107 24.05 -6.72 2.13
C ASP A 107 24.64 -5.53 2.89
N TYR A 108 23.80 -4.67 3.46
CA TYR A 108 24.21 -3.35 3.97
C TYR A 108 23.69 -2.98 5.36
N GLY A 109 22.84 -3.81 5.97
CA GLY A 109 22.30 -3.59 7.32
C GLY A 109 21.19 -2.52 7.41
N PHE A 110 20.77 -2.25 8.66
CA PHE A 110 19.62 -1.38 8.97
C PHE A 110 19.79 0.05 8.49
N GLU A 111 20.97 0.65 8.66
CA GLU A 111 21.16 2.06 8.34
C GLU A 111 20.90 2.34 6.85
N LYS A 112 21.41 1.46 5.97
CA LYS A 112 21.21 1.57 4.53
C LYS A 112 19.75 1.32 4.15
N LEU A 113 19.12 0.30 4.75
CA LEU A 113 17.71 0.01 4.52
C LEU A 113 16.82 1.20 4.91
N PHE A 114 17.02 1.78 6.09
CA PHE A 114 16.15 2.85 6.58
C PHE A 114 16.34 4.14 5.76
N LYS A 115 17.58 4.47 5.36
CA LYS A 115 17.82 5.55 4.39
C LYS A 115 17.13 5.30 3.05
N PHE A 116 17.13 4.05 2.58
CA PHE A 116 16.41 3.68 1.37
C PHE A 116 14.90 3.87 1.53
N LEU A 117 14.29 3.29 2.57
CA LEU A 117 12.87 3.41 2.87
C LEU A 117 12.45 4.87 3.10
N GLU A 118 13.30 5.69 3.72
CA GLU A 118 13.11 7.13 3.82
C GLU A 118 12.93 7.75 2.42
N SER A 119 13.86 7.45 1.53
CA SER A 119 13.94 8.07 0.21
C SER A 119 12.84 7.63 -0.77
N VAL A 120 12.34 6.39 -0.65
CA VAL A 120 11.39 5.83 -1.63
C VAL A 120 9.98 5.62 -1.10
N LEU A 121 9.82 5.31 0.18
CA LEU A 121 8.51 5.02 0.78
C LEU A 121 8.00 6.21 1.60
N TRP A 122 8.82 6.69 2.54
CA TRP A 122 8.39 7.74 3.48
C TRP A 122 8.29 9.12 2.84
N SER A 123 9.22 9.45 1.94
CA SER A 123 9.16 10.67 1.12
C SER A 123 7.87 10.81 0.31
N LYS A 124 7.19 9.68 0.06
CA LYS A 124 5.92 9.61 -0.67
C LYS A 124 4.71 9.40 0.23
N ARG A 125 4.87 9.43 1.56
CA ARG A 125 3.81 9.15 2.54
C ARG A 125 2.49 9.86 2.21
N GLU A 126 2.51 11.17 2.00
CA GLU A 126 1.29 11.94 1.73
C GLU A 126 0.59 11.48 0.44
N PHE A 127 1.37 11.24 -0.62
CA PHE A 127 0.85 10.71 -1.87
C PHE A 127 0.23 9.31 -1.67
N LEU A 128 0.92 8.42 -0.96
CA LEU A 128 0.43 7.06 -0.73
C LEU A 128 -0.84 7.05 0.12
N LEU A 129 -0.88 7.86 1.19
CA LEU A 129 -2.08 8.02 2.03
C LEU A 129 -3.25 8.56 1.22
N SER A 130 -3.04 9.53 0.34
CA SER A 130 -4.15 10.14 -0.41
C SER A 130 -4.64 9.32 -1.61
N ASN A 131 -3.86 8.34 -2.09
CA ASN A 131 -4.17 7.49 -3.24
C ASN A 131 -4.49 6.02 -2.89
N PHE A 132 -4.03 5.53 -1.74
CA PHE A 132 -4.17 4.12 -1.36
C PHE A 132 -4.87 3.90 -0.02
N ASP A 133 -5.38 4.95 0.64
CA ASP A 133 -6.21 4.79 1.84
C ASP A 133 -7.47 4.00 1.50
N ASP A 134 -7.71 2.86 2.16
CA ASP A 134 -8.97 2.15 2.02
C ASP A 134 -10.05 2.87 2.83
N PHE A 135 -10.44 4.05 2.34
CA PHE A 135 -11.49 4.88 2.93
C PHE A 135 -12.78 4.09 3.13
N VAL A 136 -13.07 3.10 2.28
CA VAL A 136 -14.26 2.25 2.39
C VAL A 136 -14.17 1.34 3.61
N SER A 137 -13.04 0.66 3.81
CA SER A 137 -12.83 -0.15 5.00
C SER A 137 -12.74 0.69 6.27
N LYS A 138 -12.14 1.88 6.18
CA LYS A 138 -12.10 2.86 7.28
C LYS A 138 -13.52 3.31 7.66
N LEU A 139 -14.34 3.67 6.68
CA LEU A 139 -15.74 4.07 6.84
C LEU A 139 -16.55 2.98 7.54
N LYS A 140 -16.43 1.72 7.10
CA LYS A 140 -17.13 0.59 7.73
C LYS A 140 -16.71 0.33 9.17
N ARG A 141 -15.44 0.53 9.51
CA ARG A 141 -14.91 0.30 10.86
C ARG A 141 -15.35 1.40 11.83
N GLU A 142 -15.33 2.65 11.39
CA GLU A 142 -15.64 3.81 12.24
C GLU A 142 -17.14 4.12 12.29
N TYR A 143 -17.86 3.81 11.21
CA TYR A 143 -19.30 3.96 11.10
C TYR A 143 -19.88 2.59 10.70
N PRO A 144 -20.07 1.66 11.66
CA PRO A 144 -20.60 0.32 11.36
C PRO A 144 -21.99 0.33 10.70
N SER A 145 -22.78 1.40 10.94
CA SER A 145 -24.07 1.62 10.29
C SER A 145 -23.96 2.14 8.85
N SER A 146 -22.75 2.46 8.38
CA SER A 146 -22.53 2.97 7.04
C SER A 146 -22.91 1.95 5.97
N LYS A 147 -23.61 2.42 4.94
CA LYS A 147 -24.00 1.62 3.77
C LYS A 147 -23.74 2.40 2.51
N ILE A 148 -22.98 1.82 1.59
CA ILE A 148 -22.82 2.35 0.23
C ILE A 148 -23.78 1.59 -0.69
N LYS A 149 -24.75 2.29 -1.27
CA LYS A 149 -25.62 1.77 -2.34
C LYS A 149 -25.07 2.18 -3.70
N ILE A 150 -25.23 1.29 -4.68
CA ILE A 150 -24.75 1.49 -6.05
C ILE A 150 -25.88 1.14 -7.00
N GLU A 151 -26.17 2.05 -7.92
CA GLU A 151 -27.18 1.91 -8.96
C GLU A 151 -26.55 2.23 -10.31
N LYS A 152 -26.75 1.38 -11.33
CA LYS A 152 -26.22 1.64 -12.67
C LYS A 152 -27.20 2.54 -13.43
N ILE A 153 -26.72 3.67 -13.92
CA ILE A 153 -27.51 4.63 -14.71
C ILE A 153 -26.78 4.83 -16.04
N GLU A 154 -27.36 4.27 -17.12
CA GLU A 154 -26.78 4.30 -18.47
C GLU A 154 -25.33 3.78 -18.48
N ASN A 155 -24.36 4.67 -18.73
CA ASN A 155 -22.92 4.39 -18.81
C ASN A 155 -22.15 4.71 -17.52
N GLU A 156 -22.85 5.07 -16.44
CA GLU A 156 -22.25 5.43 -15.16
C GLU A 156 -22.88 4.67 -13.99
N TYR A 157 -22.28 4.82 -12.82
CA TYR A 157 -22.79 4.33 -11.55
C TYR A 157 -23.11 5.51 -10.65
N LYS A 158 -24.34 5.53 -10.16
CA LYS A 158 -24.76 6.37 -9.04
C LYS A 158 -24.38 5.68 -7.75
N ILE A 159 -23.60 6.35 -6.92
CA ILE A 159 -23.09 5.81 -5.65
C ILE A 159 -23.56 6.72 -4.53
N SER A 160 -24.24 6.16 -3.55
CA SER A 160 -24.87 6.89 -2.44
C SER A 160 -24.38 6.32 -1.11
N LEU A 161 -23.86 7.19 -0.23
CA LEU A 161 -23.40 6.85 1.11
C LEU A 161 -24.48 7.19 2.12
N PHE A 162 -24.88 6.19 2.91
CA PHE A 162 -25.79 6.34 4.03
C PHE A 162 -25.06 6.07 5.34
N ILE A 163 -25.37 6.84 6.39
CA ILE A 163 -24.97 6.56 7.78
C ILE A 163 -26.23 6.73 8.64
N ASP A 164 -26.52 5.74 9.48
CA ASP A 164 -27.76 5.69 10.29
C ASP A 164 -29.03 5.90 9.46
N SER A 165 -29.06 5.32 8.26
CA SER A 165 -30.13 5.45 7.25
C SER A 165 -30.30 6.84 6.62
N ASN A 166 -29.50 7.84 7.03
CA ASN A 166 -29.50 9.17 6.41
C ASN A 166 -28.56 9.19 5.21
N LEU A 167 -29.00 9.77 4.10
CA LEU A 167 -28.16 10.02 2.93
C LEU A 167 -27.15 11.12 3.27
N ILE A 168 -25.86 10.81 3.18
CA ILE A 168 -24.78 11.75 3.50
C ILE A 168 -24.19 12.33 2.22
N PHE A 169 -23.83 11.48 1.26
CA PHE A 169 -23.28 11.89 -0.02
C PHE A 169 -23.86 11.07 -1.16
N GLU A 170 -23.80 11.65 -2.35
CA GLU A 170 -24.14 11.00 -3.61
C GLU A 170 -23.20 11.50 -4.71
N ILE A 171 -22.65 10.59 -5.50
CA ILE A 171 -21.78 10.90 -6.65
C ILE A 171 -22.15 10.02 -7.86
N ARG A 172 -21.70 10.43 -9.05
CA ARG A 172 -21.69 9.60 -10.25
C ARG A 172 -20.26 9.26 -10.63
N HIS A 173 -20.01 8.01 -11.02
CA HIS A 173 -18.68 7.55 -11.41
C HIS A 173 -18.74 6.46 -12.49
N LYS A 174 -17.78 6.42 -13.42
CA LYS A 174 -17.75 5.42 -14.50
C LYS A 174 -17.39 4.00 -14.02
N ASN A 175 -16.68 3.90 -12.90
CA ASN A 175 -16.24 2.65 -12.29
C ASN A 175 -16.80 2.50 -10.86
N LYS A 176 -17.40 1.34 -10.56
CA LYS A 176 -18.04 1.05 -9.27
C LYS A 176 -17.08 1.07 -8.07
N GLU A 177 -15.85 0.57 -8.21
CA GLU A 177 -14.91 0.43 -7.08
C GLU A 177 -14.22 1.77 -6.80
N GLU A 178 -13.83 2.48 -7.86
CA GLU A 178 -13.28 3.84 -7.75
C GLU A 178 -14.31 4.80 -7.15
N GLY A 179 -15.57 4.72 -7.54
CA GLY A 179 -16.60 5.58 -6.95
C GLY A 179 -16.91 5.24 -5.47
N LYS A 180 -16.83 3.97 -5.03
CA LYS A 180 -16.91 3.63 -3.59
C LYS A 180 -15.78 4.30 -2.81
N TYR A 181 -14.57 4.27 -3.37
CA TYR A 181 -13.42 4.91 -2.78
C TYR A 181 -13.63 6.43 -2.71
N GLU A 182 -14.04 7.07 -3.80
CA GLU A 182 -14.23 8.52 -3.85
C GLU A 182 -15.29 9.01 -2.87
N ILE A 183 -16.44 8.33 -2.76
CA ILE A 183 -17.49 8.75 -1.83
C ILE A 183 -17.05 8.62 -0.38
N ALA A 184 -16.27 7.58 -0.06
CA ALA A 184 -15.71 7.39 1.27
C ALA A 184 -14.61 8.42 1.57
N LYS A 185 -13.73 8.72 0.60
CA LYS A 185 -12.72 9.78 0.69
C LYS A 185 -13.37 11.14 0.93
N LYS A 186 -14.39 11.48 0.14
CA LYS A 186 -15.15 12.73 0.25
C LYS A 186 -15.74 12.90 1.65
N PHE A 187 -16.34 11.84 2.18
CA PHE A 187 -16.88 11.84 3.54
C PHE A 187 -15.84 12.25 4.59
N TYR A 188 -14.62 11.70 4.51
CA TYR A 188 -13.58 12.02 5.47
C TYR A 188 -13.01 13.43 5.31
N LEU A 189 -12.83 13.90 4.06
CA LEU A 189 -12.30 15.24 3.78
C LEU A 189 -13.26 16.34 4.24
N GLU A 190 -14.56 16.17 4.05
CA GLU A 190 -15.55 17.18 4.44
C GLU A 190 -15.86 17.15 5.94
N ASN A 191 -15.85 15.99 6.60
CA ASN A 191 -16.01 15.92 8.06
C ASN A 191 -14.79 16.40 8.86
N THR A 192 -13.60 16.48 8.26
CA THR A 192 -12.43 17.08 8.95
C THR A 192 -12.47 18.61 8.95
N LEU A 193 -13.25 19.24 8.06
CA LEU A 193 -13.43 20.69 8.01
C LEU A 193 -14.47 21.21 9.01
N SER A 194 -15.38 20.35 9.48
CA SER A 194 -16.41 20.71 10.47
C SER A 194 -15.95 20.63 11.93
N ASN A 195 -14.73 20.12 12.18
CA ASN A 195 -14.14 19.95 13.52
C ASN A 195 -12.90 20.85 13.75
N LYS A 196 -12.74 21.91 12.94
CA LYS A 196 -11.81 23.02 13.19
C LYS A 196 -12.61 24.29 13.43
#